data_AF-A0A2N3DX10-F1
#
_entry.id   AF-A0A2N3DX10-F1
#
_cell.length_a   1.000
_cell.length_b   1.000
_cell.length_c   1.000
_cell.angle_alpha   90.00
_cell.angle_beta   90.00
_cell.angle_gamma   90.00
#
_symmetry.space_group_name_H-M   'P 1'
#
loop_
_entity.id
_entity.type
_entity.pdbx_description
1 polymer ?
#
loop_
_entity_poly.entity_id
_entity_poly.type
_entity_poly.pdbx_seq_one_letter_code
_entity_poly.pdbx_strand_id
1 'polypeptide(L)'
;MPYLDFLRGLLGLLVFLSIAWAISENRPAIHYRAIVGGLIAQILIALFLTEVPAVVDALGGIAHGVDNLQRSAESGAMFVFGYLGGGNQPFLKTNPQASTFIFALQVIPAVLLVSALAALLWHWGPLRWIVRSSAWLFGKMFGVSGPVGVSTSACIFLGMIESPLLVRPLLP
;
A
#
# COMPACT_ATOMS: atom_id res chain seq x y z
N MET A 1 -17.56 -15.26 19.60
CA MET A 1 -16.64 -16.14 20.37
C MET A 1 -15.23 -15.85 19.87
N PRO A 2 -14.48 -14.92 20.51
CA PRO A 2 -13.19 -14.42 20.00
C PRO A 2 -12.14 -15.51 19.74
N TYR A 3 -12.25 -16.65 20.44
CA TYR A 3 -11.40 -17.83 20.21
C TYR A 3 -11.56 -18.44 18.80
N LEU A 4 -12.76 -18.43 18.23
CA LEU A 4 -13.00 -18.98 16.89
C LEU A 4 -12.35 -18.13 15.80
N ASP A 5 -12.32 -16.82 15.98
CA ASP A 5 -11.70 -15.89 15.04
C ASP A 5 -10.17 -16.04 15.04
N PHE A 6 -9.57 -16.20 16.22
CA PHE A 6 -8.14 -16.50 16.35
C PHE A 6 -7.77 -17.84 15.71
N LEU A 7 -8.55 -18.89 15.96
CA LEU A 7 -8.35 -20.21 15.36
C LEU A 7 -8.46 -20.16 13.83
N ARG A 8 -9.42 -19.40 13.30
CA ARG A 8 -9.60 -19.19 11.87
C ARG A 8 -8.41 -18.47 11.24
N GLY A 9 -7.85 -17.46 11.93
CA GLY A 9 -6.62 -16.78 11.52
C GLY A 9 -5.43 -17.73 11.46
N LEU A 10 -5.23 -18.56 12.50
CA LEU A 10 -4.15 -19.55 12.55
C LEU A 10 -4.30 -20.61 11.45
N LEU A 11 -5.51 -21.12 11.22
CA LEU A 11 -5.80 -22.05 10.14
C LEU A 11 -5.51 -21.43 8.77
N GLY A 12 -5.89 -20.17 8.55
CA GLY A 12 -5.57 -19.46 7.31
C GLY A 12 -4.06 -19.37 7.06
N LEU A 13 -3.28 -19.02 8.09
CA LEU A 13 -1.83 -18.95 8.02
C LEU A 13 -1.20 -20.32 7.68
N LEU A 14 -1.68 -21.39 8.31
CA LEU A 14 -1.24 -22.76 8.00
C LEU A 14 -1.59 -23.16 6.55
N VAL A 15 -2.78 -22.83 6.08
CA VAL A 15 -3.22 -23.13 4.70
C VAL A 15 -2.32 -22.41 3.70
N PHE A 16 -2.04 -21.12 3.87
CA PHE A 16 -1.16 -20.38 2.95
C PHE A 16 0.26 -20.95 2.93
N LEU A 17 0.82 -21.30 4.09
CA LEU A 17 2.13 -21.95 4.16
C LEU A 17 2.12 -23.32 3.49
N SER A 18 1.06 -24.12 3.67
CA SER A 18 0.94 -25.43 3.03
C SER A 18 0.82 -25.34 1.50
N ILE A 19 0.10 -24.35 0.99
CA ILE A 19 -0.02 -24.12 -0.46
C ILE A 19 1.33 -23.69 -1.03
N ALA A 20 2.01 -22.74 -0.38
CA ALA A 20 3.33 -22.30 -0.78
C ALA A 20 4.36 -23.45 -0.77
N TRP A 21 4.30 -24.32 0.23
CA TRP A 21 5.14 -25.51 0.32
C TRP A 21 4.80 -26.55 -0.76
N ALA A 22 3.51 -26.76 -1.06
CA ALA A 22 3.05 -27.72 -2.05
C ALA A 22 3.52 -27.37 -3.48
N ILE A 23 3.47 -26.08 -3.83
CA ILE A 23 3.87 -25.55 -5.15
C ILE A 23 5.40 -25.30 -5.22
N SER A 24 6.13 -25.38 -4.10
CA SER A 24 7.57 -25.13 -4.07
C SER A 24 8.36 -26.11 -4.95
N GLU A 25 9.19 -25.54 -5.84
CA GLU A 25 10.04 -26.28 -6.78
C GLU A 25 11.21 -26.99 -6.08
N ASN A 26 11.79 -26.37 -5.03
CA ASN A 26 12.95 -26.90 -4.31
C ASN A 26 12.73 -26.85 -2.78
N ARG A 27 11.98 -27.84 -2.28
CA ARG A 27 11.63 -28.00 -0.86
C ARG A 27 12.83 -28.06 0.11
N PRO A 28 13.95 -28.75 -0.18
CA PRO A 28 15.09 -28.76 0.73
C PRO A 28 15.87 -27.44 0.78
N ALA A 29 15.74 -26.57 -0.23
CA ALA A 29 16.38 -25.25 -0.25
C ALA A 29 15.55 -24.17 0.50
N ILE A 30 14.48 -24.54 1.20
CA ILE A 30 13.64 -23.61 1.93
C ILE A 30 14.39 -23.04 3.15
N HIS A 31 14.53 -21.72 3.18
CA HIS A 31 15.16 -20.99 4.27
C HIS A 31 14.15 -20.72 5.39
N TYR A 32 13.98 -21.67 6.30
CA TYR A 32 13.02 -21.58 7.42
C TYR A 32 13.22 -20.33 8.31
N ARG A 33 14.45 -19.82 8.44
CA ARG A 33 14.74 -18.58 9.17
C ARG A 33 14.03 -17.36 8.57
N ALA A 34 13.98 -17.27 7.24
CA ALA A 34 13.30 -16.17 6.56
C ALA A 34 11.79 -16.27 6.70
N ILE A 35 11.22 -17.48 6.66
CA ILE A 35 9.78 -17.72 6.86
C ILE A 35 9.37 -17.30 8.27
N VAL A 36 10.04 -17.84 9.30
CA VAL A 36 9.73 -17.52 10.69
C VAL A 36 9.97 -16.04 10.99
N GLY A 37 11.06 -15.48 10.47
CA GLY A 37 11.33 -14.04 10.55
C GLY A 37 10.22 -13.19 9.92
N GLY A 38 9.71 -13.61 8.75
CA GLY A 38 8.60 -12.95 8.05
C GLY A 38 7.31 -12.97 8.84
N LEU A 39 6.94 -14.12 9.39
CA LEU A 39 5.74 -14.28 10.21
C LEU A 39 5.81 -13.43 11.49
N ILE A 40 6.94 -13.47 12.19
CA ILE A 40 7.15 -12.65 13.39
C ILE A 40 7.08 -11.16 13.04
N ALA A 41 7.76 -10.74 11.97
CA ALA A 41 7.74 -9.36 11.50
C ALA A 41 6.32 -8.89 11.16
N GLN A 42 5.54 -9.72 10.45
CA GLN A 42 4.17 -9.38 10.09
C GLN A 42 3.27 -9.21 11.32
N ILE A 43 3.38 -10.11 12.32
CA ILE A 43 2.62 -10.01 13.57
C ILE A 43 3.06 -8.77 14.36
N LEU A 44 4.36 -8.52 14.48
CA LEU A 44 4.88 -7.34 15.19
C LEU A 44 4.45 -6.04 14.52
N ILE A 45 4.51 -5.96 13.19
CA ILE A 45 4.05 -4.80 12.43
C ILE A 45 2.55 -4.60 12.64
N ALA A 46 1.74 -5.66 12.56
CA ALA A 46 0.30 -5.56 12.79
C ALA A 46 0.00 -4.99 14.20
N LEU A 47 0.58 -5.58 15.24
CA LEU A 47 0.42 -5.10 16.62
C LEU A 47 0.92 -3.65 16.79
N PHE A 48 2.06 -3.32 16.19
CA PHE A 48 2.62 -1.98 16.28
C PHE A 48 1.72 -0.92 15.61
N LEU A 49 1.10 -1.26 14.48
CA LEU A 49 0.22 -0.36 13.74
C LEU A 49 -1.20 -0.26 14.32
N THR A 50 -1.68 -1.26 15.08
CA THR A 50 -3.06 -1.28 15.61
C THR A 50 -3.18 -1.03 17.11
N GLU A 51 -2.19 -1.45 17.92
CA GLU A 51 -2.31 -1.42 19.38
C GLU A 51 -1.49 -0.31 20.05
N VAL A 52 -0.48 0.26 19.36
CA VAL A 52 0.37 1.31 19.94
C VAL A 52 -0.28 2.68 19.71
N PRO A 53 -0.81 3.36 20.75
CA PRO A 53 -1.64 4.56 20.55
C PRO A 53 -0.91 5.67 19.82
N ALA A 54 0.35 5.94 20.18
CA ALA A 54 1.17 6.95 19.51
C ALA A 54 1.36 6.68 18.01
N VAL A 55 1.39 5.40 17.60
CA VAL A 55 1.53 5.02 16.18
C VAL A 55 0.20 5.15 15.46
N VAL A 56 -0.90 4.69 16.08
CA VAL A 56 -2.25 4.83 15.54
C VAL A 56 -2.60 6.31 15.34
N ASP A 57 -2.30 7.16 16.32
CA ASP A 57 -2.52 8.60 16.24
C ASP A 57 -1.68 9.24 15.12
N ALA A 58 -0.41 8.84 14.99
CA ALA A 58 0.47 9.34 13.92
C ALA A 58 -0.06 8.93 12.53
N LEU A 59 -0.47 7.67 12.36
CA LEU A 59 -1.10 7.17 11.13
C LEU A 59 -2.42 7.88 10.85
N GLY A 60 -3.22 8.14 11.88
CA GLY A 60 -4.44 8.93 11.79
C GLY A 60 -4.16 10.33 11.27
N GLY A 61 -3.11 10.99 11.76
CA GLY A 61 -2.65 12.28 11.24
C GLY A 61 -2.27 12.24 9.76
N ILE A 62 -1.55 11.18 9.33
CA ILE A 62 -1.21 10.97 7.91
C ILE A 62 -2.47 10.74 7.08
N ALA A 63 -3.40 9.90 7.56
CA ALA A 63 -4.66 9.61 6.88
C ALA A 63 -5.52 10.88 6.72
N HIS A 64 -5.58 11.74 7.73
CA HIS A 64 -6.23 13.05 7.63
C HIS A 64 -5.55 13.96 6.59
N GLY A 65 -4.22 13.92 6.48
CA GLY A 65 -3.49 14.63 5.44
C GLY A 65 -3.88 14.16 4.03
N VAL A 66 -3.98 12.85 3.83
CA VAL A 66 -4.39 12.25 2.56
C VAL A 66 -5.87 12.57 2.24
N ASP A 67 -6.75 12.53 3.23
CA ASP A 67 -8.17 12.90 3.06
C ASP A 67 -8.32 14.37 2.64
N ASN A 68 -7.56 15.28 3.25
CA ASN A 68 -7.55 16.69 2.84
C ASN A 68 -7.04 16.87 1.40
N LEU A 69 -6.03 16.09 0.98
CA LEU A 69 -5.55 16.09 -0.39
C LEU A 69 -6.61 15.55 -1.36
N GLN A 70 -7.33 14.49 -0.99
CA GLN A 70 -8.43 13.95 -1.78
C GLN A 70 -9.56 14.97 -1.95
N ARG A 71 -10.00 15.64 -0.88
CA ARG A 71 -11.01 16.71 -0.94
C ARG A 71 -10.58 17.89 -1.81
N SER A 72 -9.28 18.20 -1.81
CA SER A 72 -8.71 19.23 -2.67
C SER A 72 -8.77 18.80 -4.15
N ALA A 73 -8.49 17.53 -4.45
CA ALA A 73 -8.64 16.98 -5.79
C ALA A 73 -10.10 16.96 -6.26
N GLU A 74 -11.04 16.58 -5.40
CA GLU A 74 -12.48 16.62 -5.68
C GLU A 74 -12.94 18.05 -5.97
N SER A 75 -12.46 19.04 -5.21
CA SER A 75 -12.72 20.45 -5.47
C SER A 75 -12.20 20.91 -6.84
N GLY A 76 -11.00 20.45 -7.22
CA GLY A 76 -10.45 20.67 -8.56
C GLY A 76 -11.27 20.00 -9.67
N ALA A 77 -11.74 18.77 -9.45
CA ALA A 77 -12.59 18.05 -10.39
C ALA A 77 -13.94 18.75 -10.56
N MET A 78 -14.55 19.25 -9.49
CA MET A 78 -15.76 20.08 -9.56
C MET A 78 -15.53 21.38 -10.31
N PHE A 79 -14.37 22.01 -10.15
CA PHE A 79 -14.01 23.23 -10.90
C PHE A 79 -13.88 22.96 -12.40
N VAL A 80 -13.21 21.88 -12.81
CA VAL A 80 -12.96 21.55 -14.22
C VAL A 80 -14.18 20.94 -14.90
N PHE A 81 -14.86 20.00 -14.24
CA PHE A 81 -15.93 19.17 -14.83
C PHE A 81 -17.34 19.47 -14.30
N GLY A 82 -17.49 20.43 -13.38
CA GLY A 82 -18.79 20.84 -12.85
C GLY A 82 -19.53 19.69 -12.16
N TYR A 83 -20.80 19.49 -12.53
CA TYR A 83 -21.64 18.44 -11.95
C TYR A 83 -21.10 17.02 -12.19
N LEU A 84 -20.36 16.81 -13.29
CA LEU A 84 -19.78 15.50 -13.62
C LEU A 84 -18.65 15.12 -12.64
N GLY A 85 -17.95 16.13 -12.13
CA GLY A 85 -16.89 16.02 -11.13
C GLY A 85 -17.39 15.94 -9.69
N GLY A 86 -18.70 15.76 -9.46
CA GLY A 86 -19.30 15.67 -8.12
C GLY A 86 -20.02 16.95 -7.65
N GLY A 87 -20.09 17.98 -8.51
CA GLY A 87 -20.83 19.20 -8.21
C GLY A 87 -22.35 19.04 -8.27
N ASN A 88 -23.06 20.10 -7.92
CA ASN A 88 -24.53 20.11 -7.90
C ASN A 88 -25.11 19.82 -9.28
N GLN A 89 -26.12 18.95 -9.32
CA GLN A 89 -26.77 18.55 -10.57
C GLN A 89 -27.75 19.63 -11.05
N PRO A 90 -27.70 20.01 -12.34
CA PRO A 90 -28.62 21.00 -12.89
C PRO A 90 -29.99 20.40 -13.29
N PHE A 91 -30.21 19.10 -13.07
CA PHE A 91 -31.43 18.39 -13.47
C PHE A 91 -31.99 17.53 -12.32
N LEU A 92 -33.29 17.27 -12.36
CA LEU A 92 -33.97 16.39 -11.40
C LEU A 92 -33.70 14.93 -11.75
N LYS A 93 -33.35 14.12 -10.74
CA LYS A 93 -33.16 12.68 -10.93
C LYS A 93 -34.51 11.99 -11.10
N THR A 94 -34.65 11.18 -12.15
CA THR A 94 -35.82 10.31 -12.35
C THR A 94 -35.92 9.22 -11.27
N ASN A 95 -34.78 8.77 -10.73
CA ASN A 95 -34.70 7.88 -9.58
C ASN A 95 -33.82 8.51 -8.48
N PRO A 96 -34.37 8.84 -7.30
CA PRO A 96 -33.61 9.43 -6.18
C PRO A 96 -32.40 8.59 -5.73
N GLN A 97 -32.45 7.28 -5.91
CA GLN A 97 -31.39 6.35 -5.50
C GLN A 97 -30.29 6.15 -6.56
N ALA A 98 -30.45 6.73 -7.76
CA ALA A 98 -29.42 6.61 -8.80
C ALA A 98 -28.17 7.41 -8.40
N SER A 99 -27.04 6.71 -8.38
CA SER A 99 -25.73 7.33 -8.16
C SER A 99 -25.36 8.17 -9.37
N THR A 100 -24.83 9.38 -9.12
CA THR A 100 -24.27 10.26 -10.15
C THR A 100 -22.75 10.28 -10.07
N PHE A 101 -22.19 9.27 -9.41
CA PHE A 101 -20.77 9.08 -9.28
C PHE A 101 -20.18 8.65 -10.62
N ILE A 102 -19.30 9.48 -11.18
CA ILE A 102 -18.56 9.18 -12.39
C ILE A 102 -17.13 8.90 -12.00
N PHE A 103 -16.78 7.61 -11.93
CA PHE A 103 -15.46 7.16 -11.52
C PHE A 103 -14.34 7.89 -12.28
N ALA A 104 -14.48 8.00 -13.61
CA ALA A 104 -13.46 8.60 -14.47
C ALA A 104 -13.19 10.09 -14.15
N LEU A 105 -14.17 10.81 -13.63
CA LEU A 105 -14.07 12.26 -13.40
C LEU A 105 -13.89 12.63 -11.93
N GLN A 106 -14.20 11.71 -11.01
CA GLN A 106 -14.09 11.93 -9.57
C GLN A 106 -12.88 11.20 -8.98
N VAL A 107 -12.57 9.99 -9.43
CA VAL A 107 -11.48 9.18 -8.87
C VAL A 107 -10.16 9.40 -9.59
N ILE A 108 -10.16 9.40 -10.93
CA ILE A 108 -8.93 9.48 -11.71
C ILE A 108 -8.15 10.79 -11.42
N PRO A 109 -8.78 11.98 -11.33
CA PRO A 109 -8.04 13.21 -10.98
C PRO A 109 -7.38 13.17 -9.60
N ALA A 110 -8.04 12.56 -8.60
CA ALA A 110 -7.46 12.37 -7.28
C ALA A 110 -6.22 11.44 -7.33
N VAL A 111 -6.32 10.33 -8.07
CA VAL A 111 -5.18 9.43 -8.30
C VAL A 111 -4.03 10.16 -9.01
N LEU A 112 -4.32 10.97 -10.04
CA LEU A 112 -3.30 11.76 -10.74
C LEU A 112 -2.60 12.76 -9.82
N LEU A 113 -3.34 13.44 -8.93
CA LEU A 113 -2.76 14.38 -7.98
C LEU A 113 -1.83 13.67 -6.99
N VAL A 114 -2.26 12.53 -6.45
CA VAL A 114 -1.44 11.72 -5.53
C VAL A 114 -0.18 11.20 -6.24
N SER A 115 -0.29 10.72 -7.47
CA SER A 115 0.86 10.26 -8.26
C SER A 115 1.84 11.41 -8.57
N ALA A 116 1.34 12.59 -8.92
CA ALA A 116 2.19 13.77 -9.15
C ALA A 116 2.92 14.21 -7.87
N LEU A 117 2.23 14.18 -6.73
CA LEU A 117 2.83 14.49 -5.43
C LEU A 117 3.88 13.44 -5.03
N ALA A 118 3.61 12.15 -5.25
CA ALA A 118 4.57 11.08 -5.02
C ALA A 118 5.83 11.26 -5.89
N ALA A 119 5.67 11.59 -7.17
CA ALA A 119 6.78 11.91 -8.07
C ALA A 119 7.59 13.13 -7.59
N LEU A 120 6.92 14.16 -7.07
CA LEU A 120 7.57 15.34 -6.49
C LEU A 120 8.37 14.99 -5.23
N LEU A 121 7.78 14.23 -4.30
CA LEU A 121 8.44 13.74 -3.08
C LEU A 121 9.62 12.80 -3.40
N TRP A 122 9.51 12.03 -4.49
CA TRP A 122 10.60 11.24 -5.01
C TRP A 122 11.73 12.13 -5.54
N HIS A 123 11.40 13.19 -6.29
CA HIS A 123 12.39 14.11 -6.83
C HIS A 123 13.13 14.88 -5.72
N TRP A 124 12.41 15.36 -4.70
CA TRP A 124 12.97 16.07 -3.55
C TRP A 124 13.78 15.18 -2.61
N GLY A 125 13.55 13.86 -2.62
CA GLY A 125 14.36 12.91 -1.86
C GLY A 125 13.75 12.26 -0.61
N PRO A 126 12.72 12.80 0.10
CA PRO A 126 12.14 12.13 1.26
C PRO A 126 11.71 10.69 1.00
N LEU A 127 11.04 10.44 -0.13
CA LEU A 127 10.57 9.10 -0.48
C LEU A 127 11.73 8.14 -0.74
N ARG A 128 12.83 8.63 -1.33
CA ARG A 128 14.05 7.84 -1.55
C ARG A 128 14.69 7.40 -0.24
N TRP A 129 14.70 8.27 0.76
CA TRP A 129 15.26 7.98 2.06
C TRP A 129 14.44 6.90 2.78
N ILE A 130 13.11 7.02 2.78
CA ILE A 130 12.20 6.03 3.38
C ILE A 130 12.37 4.65 2.73
N VAL A 131 12.41 4.59 1.39
CA VAL A 131 12.60 3.34 0.65
C VAL A 131 13.95 2.69 0.96
N ARG A 132 15.04 3.47 1.01
CA ARG A 132 16.38 2.95 1.34
C ARG A 132 16.45 2.42 2.76
N SER A 133 15.87 3.14 3.73
CA SER A 133 15.82 2.70 5.13
C SER A 133 15.03 1.39 5.27
N SER A 134 13.90 1.27 4.56
CA SER A 134 13.09 0.05 4.54
C SER A 134 13.84 -1.12 3.89
N ALA A 135 14.53 -0.89 2.78
CA ALA A 135 15.37 -1.88 2.11
C ALA A 135 16.51 -2.39 2.99
N TRP A 136 17.15 -1.49 3.73
CA TRP A 136 18.20 -1.86 4.67
C TRP A 136 17.65 -2.70 5.83
N LEU A 137 16.50 -2.29 6.40
CA LEU A 137 15.84 -3.01 7.49
C LEU A 137 15.44 -4.44 7.06
N PHE A 138 14.73 -4.56 5.94
CA PHE A 138 14.29 -5.86 5.43
C PHE A 138 15.45 -6.73 4.94
N GLY A 139 16.49 -6.13 4.37
CA GLY A 139 17.70 -6.87 4.01
C GLY A 139 18.37 -7.51 5.23
N LYS A 140 18.40 -6.81 6.37
CA LYS A 140 18.92 -7.34 7.63
C LYS A 140 18.02 -8.41 8.25
N MET A 141 16.70 -8.27 8.14
CA MET A 141 15.72 -9.19 8.74
C MET A 141 15.56 -10.49 7.96
N PHE A 142 15.51 -10.42 6.64
CA PHE A 142 15.20 -11.58 5.78
C PHE A 142 16.41 -12.17 5.06
N GLY A 143 17.58 -11.53 5.16
CA GLY A 143 18.78 -11.97 4.43
C GLY A 143 18.68 -11.77 2.92
N VAL A 144 17.71 -10.97 2.46
CA VAL A 144 17.51 -10.65 1.04
C VAL A 144 18.32 -9.40 0.72
N SER A 145 19.49 -9.57 0.11
CA SER A 145 20.39 -8.48 -0.24
C SER A 145 20.27 -8.03 -1.71
N GLY A 146 20.70 -6.81 -1.98
CA GLY A 146 20.90 -6.32 -3.35
C GLY A 146 19.62 -5.84 -4.05
N PRO A 147 19.55 -5.97 -5.39
CA PRO A 147 18.45 -5.46 -6.22
C PRO A 147 17.06 -5.94 -5.78
N VAL A 148 16.96 -7.20 -5.34
CA VAL A 148 15.69 -7.80 -4.92
C VAL A 148 15.16 -7.11 -3.66
N GLY A 149 15.99 -6.95 -2.63
CA GLY A 149 15.57 -6.29 -1.38
C GLY A 149 15.18 -4.83 -1.58
N VAL A 150 15.91 -4.10 -2.45
CA VAL A 150 15.60 -2.70 -2.79
C VAL A 150 14.30 -2.61 -3.57
N SER A 151 14.08 -3.47 -4.56
CA SER A 151 12.84 -3.51 -5.36
C SER A 151 11.63 -3.87 -4.50
N THR A 152 11.71 -4.91 -3.67
CA THR A 152 10.62 -5.34 -2.78
C THR A 152 10.25 -4.25 -1.76
N SER A 153 11.23 -3.52 -1.24
CA SER A 153 10.99 -2.45 -0.28
C SER A 153 10.45 -1.18 -0.94
N ALA A 154 10.85 -0.93 -2.18
CA ALA A 154 10.29 0.13 -2.99
C ALA A 154 8.82 -0.15 -3.34
N CYS A 155 8.43 -1.41 -3.59
CA CYS A 155 7.04 -1.80 -3.89
C CYS A 155 6.03 -1.44 -2.79
N ILE A 156 6.48 -1.17 -1.57
CA ILE A 156 5.61 -0.71 -0.47
C ILE A 156 5.12 0.72 -0.74
N PHE A 157 5.93 1.53 -1.44
CA PHE A 157 5.70 2.96 -1.64
C PHE A 157 5.50 3.36 -3.10
N LEU A 158 6.15 2.64 -4.01
CA LEU A 158 6.07 2.83 -5.45
C LEU A 158 5.23 1.70 -6.06
N GLY A 159 4.60 1.99 -7.20
CA GLY A 159 3.82 0.98 -7.91
C GLY A 159 4.66 -0.23 -8.33
N MET A 160 4.00 -1.35 -8.63
CA MET A 160 4.65 -2.59 -9.09
C MET A 160 5.51 -2.41 -10.35
N ILE A 161 5.22 -1.37 -11.15
CA ILE A 161 5.93 -1.04 -12.39
C ILE A 161 7.13 -0.11 -12.11
N GLU A 162 7.04 0.75 -11.10
CA GLU A 162 8.04 1.79 -10.82
C GLU A 162 9.16 1.29 -9.91
N SER A 163 8.84 0.36 -9.01
CA SER A 163 9.79 -0.20 -8.04
C SER A 163 10.96 -0.96 -8.70
N PRO A 164 10.75 -1.79 -9.75
CA PRO A 164 11.85 -2.42 -10.47
C PRO A 164 12.73 -1.43 -11.25
N LEU A 165 12.21 -0.27 -11.65
CA LEU A 165 12.99 0.74 -12.38
C LEU A 165 14.15 1.29 -11.54
N LEU A 166 14.02 1.27 -10.21
CA LEU A 166 15.07 1.70 -9.28
C LEU A 166 16.30 0.82 -9.30
N VAL A 167 16.13 -0.45 -9.66
CA VAL A 167 17.19 -1.44 -9.72
C VAL A 167 17.51 -1.86 -11.14
N ARG A 168 16.89 -1.23 -12.14
CA ARG A 168 17.11 -1.50 -13.57
C ARG A 168 18.59 -1.52 -13.99
N PRO A 169 19.49 -0.64 -13.50
CA PRO A 169 20.92 -0.72 -13.84
C PRO A 169 21.65 -1.96 -13.29
N LEU A 170 21.02 -2.68 -12.35
CA LEU A 170 21.55 -3.88 -11.69
C LEU A 170 20.84 -5.16 -12.15
N LEU A 171 19.80 -5.04 -12.98
CA LEU A 171 19.10 -6.16 -13.61
C LEU A 171 19.71 -6.38 -15.02
N PRO A 172 19.84 -7.64 -15.48
CA PRO A 172 20.33 -7.95 -16.82
C PRO A 172 19.43 -7.40 -17.94
#